data_AF-A0A6I5RJL9-F1
#
_entry.id   AF-A0A6I5RJL9-F1
#
_cell.length_a   1.000
_cell.length_b   1.000
_cell.length_c   1.000
_cell.angle_alpha   90.00
_cell.angle_beta   90.00
_cell.angle_gamma   90.00
#
_symmetry.space_group_name_H-M   'P 1'
#
loop_
_entity.id
_entity.type
_entity.pdbx_description
1 polymer ?
#
loop_
_entity_poly.entity_id
_entity_poly.type
_entity_poly.pdbx_seq_one_letter_code
_entity_poly.pdbx_strand_id
1 'polypeptide(L)'
;ANDILLGGGGNDRLLGSAGNDTLNGQSGNDILRDGSGNDVLQGGGGNDRLVGSAGDDTLDGQSGNDILQGGNGNDVLHGGDGNDRLRGAQGNDVITTGAGSDRIFIRAGQGFDRVTDFSNGPDLIILGGIRFEQLSIQQLNNNVLISLGDERLLRLNNTQVETISAANFV
;
A
#
# COMPACT_ATOMS: atom_id res chain seq x y z
N ALA A 1 25.01 3.08 -2.50
CA ALA A 1 25.54 1.71 -2.31
C ALA A 1 24.42 0.92 -1.67
N ASN A 2 24.52 -0.39 -1.50
CA ASN A 2 23.50 -1.12 -0.76
C ASN A 2 23.80 -0.99 0.72
N ASP A 3 22.89 -0.38 1.47
CA ASP A 3 23.06 -0.02 2.87
C ASP A 3 22.05 -0.75 3.78
N ILE A 4 22.42 -0.95 5.04
CA ILE A 4 21.52 -1.47 6.09
C ILE A 4 21.43 -0.42 7.19
N LEU A 5 20.22 0.09 7.42
CA LEU A 5 19.92 1.13 8.40
C LEU A 5 18.98 0.58 9.48
N LEU A 6 19.35 0.77 10.75
CA LEU A 6 18.60 0.33 11.91
C LEU A 6 18.29 1.53 12.81
N GLY A 7 17.00 1.78 13.10
CA GLY A 7 16.55 2.86 14.02
C GLY A 7 16.76 2.47 15.47
N GLY A 8 16.16 1.36 15.88
CA GLY A 8 16.30 0.84 17.23
C GLY A 8 15.12 1.21 18.11
N GLY A 9 15.41 1.76 19.29
CA GLY A 9 14.36 2.20 20.20
C GLY A 9 14.08 3.68 20.06
N GLY A 10 12.82 4.06 19.98
CA GLY A 10 12.38 5.45 19.90
C GLY A 10 11.93 5.82 18.50
N ASN A 11 11.62 7.10 18.30
CA ASN A 11 11.12 7.58 17.01
C ASN A 11 12.31 8.01 16.15
N ASP A 12 12.58 7.26 15.09
CA ASP A 12 13.75 7.41 14.24
C ASP A 12 13.41 7.95 12.85
N ARG A 13 14.46 8.40 12.15
CA ARG A 13 14.36 8.81 10.75
C ARG A 13 15.50 8.19 9.95
N LEU A 14 15.15 7.28 9.05
CA LEU A 14 16.11 6.53 8.22
C LEU A 14 16.02 6.99 6.76
N LEU A 15 17.18 7.10 6.09
CA LEU A 15 17.33 7.56 4.71
C LEU A 15 18.30 6.66 3.93
N GLY A 16 17.80 5.83 3.00
CA GLY A 16 18.61 4.85 2.24
C GLY A 16 19.52 5.47 1.18
N SER A 17 19.04 6.48 0.46
CA SER A 17 19.71 7.07 -0.71
C SER A 17 19.66 6.13 -1.94
N ALA A 18 20.73 5.96 -2.70
CA ALA A 18 20.70 5.17 -3.93
C ALA A 18 21.40 3.82 -3.74
N GLY A 19 20.78 2.74 -4.20
CA GLY A 19 21.20 1.37 -3.98
C GLY A 19 20.01 0.51 -3.60
N ASN A 20 20.22 -0.80 -3.43
CA ASN A 20 19.19 -1.66 -2.86
C ASN A 20 19.45 -1.76 -1.36
N ASP A 21 18.69 -1.01 -0.60
CA ASP A 21 18.86 -0.76 0.83
C ASP A 21 17.87 -1.58 1.67
N THR A 22 18.21 -1.75 2.94
CA THR A 22 17.31 -2.31 3.96
C THR A 22 17.21 -1.34 5.12
N LEU A 23 16.02 -0.78 5.34
CA LEU A 23 15.73 0.14 6.43
C LEU A 23 14.79 -0.55 7.42
N ASN A 24 15.14 -0.55 8.70
CA ASN A 24 14.32 -1.13 9.77
C ASN A 24 14.21 -0.17 10.95
N GLY A 25 13.01 0.35 11.20
CA GLY A 25 12.70 1.29 12.29
C GLY A 25 12.81 0.66 13.67
N GLN A 26 12.31 -0.57 13.79
CA GLN A 26 12.22 -1.40 15.00
C GLN A 26 11.10 -0.98 15.94
N SER A 27 11.31 -0.08 16.90
CA SER A 27 10.26 0.26 17.88
C SER A 27 10.17 1.75 18.09
N GLY A 28 8.97 2.30 17.98
CA GLY A 28 8.69 3.73 17.98
C GLY A 28 7.89 4.12 16.75
N ASN A 29 7.59 5.40 16.60
CA ASN A 29 6.92 5.91 15.41
C ASN A 29 7.99 6.46 14.46
N ASP A 30 8.33 5.68 13.45
CA ASP A 30 9.50 5.90 12.60
C ASP A 30 9.13 6.53 11.26
N ILE A 31 10.11 7.21 10.67
CA ILE A 31 10.01 7.72 9.30
C ILE A 31 11.11 7.08 8.47
N LEU A 32 10.72 6.14 7.63
CA LEU A 32 11.60 5.47 6.68
C LEU A 32 11.36 6.05 5.29
N ARG A 33 12.45 6.46 4.64
CA ARG A 33 12.42 6.83 3.23
C ARG A 33 13.66 6.28 2.57
N ASP A 34 13.48 5.55 1.50
CA ASP A 34 14.59 5.04 0.69
C ASP A 34 15.06 6.09 -0.33
N GLY A 35 15.69 5.62 -1.41
CA GLY A 35 15.79 6.40 -2.62
C GLY A 35 15.66 5.49 -3.84
N SER A 36 16.66 5.49 -4.72
CA SER A 36 16.55 4.70 -5.95
C SER A 36 17.11 3.30 -5.76
N GLY A 37 16.44 2.29 -6.26
CA GLY A 37 16.83 0.89 -6.16
C GLY A 37 15.64 0.06 -5.73
N ASN A 38 15.84 -1.25 -5.56
CA ASN A 38 14.80 -2.11 -5.05
C ASN A 38 15.03 -2.30 -3.55
N ASP A 39 14.25 -1.60 -2.76
CA ASP A 39 14.49 -1.38 -1.34
C ASP A 39 13.56 -2.22 -0.45
N VAL A 40 13.99 -2.47 0.78
CA VAL A 40 13.18 -3.13 1.82
C VAL A 40 13.03 -2.19 3.01
N LEU A 41 11.79 -1.80 3.32
CA LEU A 41 11.46 -0.92 4.43
C LEU A 41 10.58 -1.68 5.43
N GLN A 42 10.99 -1.70 6.69
CA GLN A 42 10.30 -2.33 7.79
C GLN A 42 10.04 -1.30 8.90
N GLY A 43 8.78 -0.98 9.17
CA GLY A 43 8.38 -0.05 10.23
C GLY A 43 8.71 -0.63 11.60
N GLY A 44 8.01 -1.71 11.96
CA GLY A 44 8.21 -2.41 13.20
C GLY A 44 7.05 -2.17 14.15
N GLY A 45 7.33 -1.69 15.36
CA GLY A 45 6.33 -1.42 16.37
C GLY A 45 6.07 0.05 16.54
N GLY A 46 4.89 0.53 16.15
CA GLY A 46 4.47 1.92 16.30
C GLY A 46 3.73 2.39 15.07
N ASN A 47 3.35 3.67 15.03
CA ASN A 47 2.69 4.24 13.85
C ASN A 47 3.76 4.83 12.93
N ASP A 48 4.13 4.06 11.92
CA ASP A 48 5.25 4.34 11.05
C ASP A 48 4.83 5.01 9.75
N ARG A 49 5.80 5.68 9.14
CA ARG A 49 5.65 6.24 7.80
C ARG A 49 6.77 5.70 6.92
N LEU A 50 6.39 4.80 6.02
CA LEU A 50 7.27 4.19 5.01
C LEU A 50 6.99 4.83 3.65
N VAL A 51 8.04 5.33 3.02
CA VAL A 51 7.96 5.98 1.71
C VAL A 51 9.04 5.41 0.82
N GLY A 52 8.62 4.55 -0.10
CA GLY A 52 9.46 4.15 -1.21
C GLY A 52 9.57 5.24 -2.27
N SER A 53 10.49 5.07 -3.21
CA SER A 53 10.77 6.09 -4.23
C SER A 53 10.79 5.52 -5.63
N ALA A 54 11.86 4.87 -6.07
CA ALA A 54 11.95 4.39 -7.44
C ALA A 54 12.64 3.03 -7.50
N GLY A 55 11.92 2.04 -8.00
CA GLY A 55 12.35 0.65 -8.08
C GLY A 55 11.21 -0.24 -7.60
N ASP A 56 11.39 -1.55 -7.66
CA ASP A 56 10.36 -2.48 -7.17
C ASP A 56 10.61 -2.72 -5.67
N ASP A 57 9.90 -2.00 -4.81
CA ASP A 57 10.16 -1.92 -3.38
C ASP A 57 9.27 -2.87 -2.56
N THR A 58 9.74 -3.25 -1.36
CA THR A 58 8.94 -4.00 -0.37
C THR A 58 8.81 -3.19 0.92
N LEU A 59 7.58 -2.83 1.26
CA LEU A 59 7.24 -2.04 2.45
C LEU A 59 6.37 -2.89 3.40
N ASP A 60 6.77 -2.97 4.67
CA ASP A 60 6.06 -3.71 5.72
C ASP A 60 5.90 -2.84 6.97
N GLY A 61 4.67 -2.44 7.28
CA GLY A 61 4.33 -1.62 8.45
C GLY A 61 4.48 -2.38 9.77
N GLN A 62 4.15 -3.67 9.75
CA GLN A 62 4.11 -4.56 10.89
C GLN A 62 3.02 -4.22 11.91
N SER A 63 3.28 -3.42 12.94
CA SER A 63 2.30 -3.22 14.02
C SER A 63 2.11 -1.76 14.34
N GLY A 64 0.86 -1.30 14.30
CA GLY A 64 0.47 0.09 14.52
C GLY A 64 -0.32 0.62 13.33
N ASN A 65 -0.65 1.91 13.34
CA ASN A 65 -1.43 2.51 12.26
C ASN A 65 -0.47 3.21 11.31
N ASP A 66 -0.14 2.55 10.22
CA ASP A 66 0.97 2.92 9.37
C ASP A 66 0.53 3.69 8.13
N ILE A 67 1.49 4.38 7.52
CA ILE A 67 1.34 5.04 6.23
C ILE A 67 2.41 4.48 5.29
N LEU A 68 1.98 3.69 4.32
CA LEU A 68 2.83 3.08 3.31
C LEU A 68 2.57 3.72 1.94
N GLN A 69 3.63 4.21 1.31
CA GLN A 69 3.62 4.73 -0.05
C GLN A 69 4.73 4.06 -0.87
N GLY A 70 4.36 3.25 -1.87
CA GLY A 70 5.31 2.49 -2.69
C GLY A 70 6.22 3.37 -3.54
N GLY A 71 5.66 4.24 -4.37
CA GLY A 71 6.46 5.15 -5.19
C GLY A 71 6.31 4.84 -6.67
N ASN A 72 7.43 4.75 -7.40
CA ASN A 72 7.43 4.29 -8.78
C ASN A 72 8.04 2.88 -8.85
N GLY A 73 7.39 1.97 -9.55
CA GLY A 73 7.81 0.58 -9.67
C GLY A 73 6.66 -0.34 -9.28
N ASN A 74 6.86 -1.64 -9.38
CA ASN A 74 5.84 -2.61 -8.95
C ASN A 74 6.15 -3.03 -7.53
N ASP A 75 5.48 -2.38 -6.60
CA ASP A 75 5.79 -2.47 -5.18
C ASP A 75 4.97 -3.56 -4.48
N VAL A 76 5.48 -4.02 -3.35
CA VAL A 76 4.78 -4.92 -2.43
C VAL A 76 4.59 -4.19 -1.11
N LEU A 77 3.33 -3.97 -0.72
CA LEU A 77 2.96 -3.28 0.51
C LEU A 77 2.22 -4.25 1.44
N HIS A 78 2.68 -4.33 2.69
CA HIS A 78 2.04 -5.04 3.79
C HIS A 78 1.70 -4.04 4.90
N GLY A 79 0.42 -3.81 5.17
CA GLY A 79 -0.02 -2.93 6.25
C GLY A 79 0.35 -3.51 7.61
N GLY A 80 -0.23 -4.67 7.92
CA GLY A 80 0.07 -5.40 9.14
C GLY A 80 -1.08 -5.33 10.12
N ASP A 81 -0.80 -5.16 11.41
CA ASP A 81 -1.79 -4.97 12.45
C ASP A 81 -2.07 -3.48 12.65
N GLY A 82 -3.32 -3.03 12.52
CA GLY A 82 -3.72 -1.65 12.79
C GLY A 82 -4.54 -1.06 11.65
N ASN A 83 -4.84 0.25 11.72
CA ASN A 83 -5.61 0.92 10.67
C ASN A 83 -4.67 1.67 9.73
N ASP A 84 -4.32 1.03 8.63
CA ASP A 84 -3.26 1.45 7.74
C ASP A 84 -3.77 2.31 6.59
N ARG A 85 -2.85 3.09 6.02
CA ARG A 85 -3.07 3.85 4.80
C ARG A 85 -2.06 3.41 3.75
N LEU A 86 -2.54 2.74 2.71
CA LEU A 86 -1.71 2.12 1.70
C LEU A 86 -1.92 2.78 0.34
N ARG A 87 -0.81 3.08 -0.34
CA ARG A 87 -0.81 3.62 -1.70
C ARG A 87 0.39 3.09 -2.47
N GLY A 88 0.19 2.16 -3.39
CA GLY A 88 1.26 1.64 -4.25
C GLY A 88 1.88 2.74 -5.13
N ALA A 89 1.02 3.51 -5.80
CA ALA A 89 1.32 4.73 -6.56
C ALA A 89 1.59 4.56 -8.06
N GLN A 90 2.81 4.42 -8.58
CA GLN A 90 3.03 4.28 -10.03
C GLN A 90 3.57 2.89 -10.33
N GLY A 91 2.78 2.03 -10.94
CA GLY A 91 3.16 0.66 -11.25
C GLY A 91 2.01 -0.30 -11.00
N ASN A 92 2.26 -1.60 -11.08
CA ASN A 92 1.24 -2.60 -10.75
C ASN A 92 1.57 -3.20 -9.40
N ASP A 93 0.96 -2.66 -8.35
CA ASP A 93 1.38 -2.94 -6.98
C ASP A 93 0.60 -4.12 -6.39
N VAL A 94 1.21 -4.77 -5.40
CA VAL A 94 0.58 -5.82 -4.60
C VAL A 94 0.42 -5.32 -3.19
N ILE A 95 -0.82 -5.24 -2.73
CA ILE A 95 -1.19 -4.70 -1.43
C ILE A 95 -1.83 -5.80 -0.60
N THR A 96 -1.30 -6.02 0.60
CA THR A 96 -1.93 -6.80 1.67
C THR A 96 -2.28 -5.83 2.79
N THR A 97 -3.56 -5.69 3.11
CA THR A 97 -4.01 -4.72 4.11
C THR A 97 -3.68 -5.20 5.52
N GLY A 98 -3.92 -6.48 5.80
CA GLY A 98 -3.71 -7.03 7.14
C GLY A 98 -4.95 -6.89 8.02
N ALA A 99 -4.73 -6.68 9.32
CA ALA A 99 -5.78 -6.65 10.31
C ALA A 99 -6.12 -5.23 10.73
N GLY A 100 -7.35 -4.78 10.48
CA GLY A 100 -7.82 -3.51 10.98
C GLY A 100 -8.86 -2.91 10.04
N SER A 101 -8.98 -1.59 10.05
CA SER A 101 -9.84 -0.83 9.13
C SER A 101 -8.98 0.01 8.21
N ASP A 102 -8.62 -0.58 7.08
CA ASP A 102 -7.57 -0.04 6.23
C ASP A 102 -8.09 0.86 5.13
N ARG A 103 -7.19 1.69 4.59
CA ARG A 103 -7.50 2.64 3.53
C ARG A 103 -6.56 2.48 2.36
N ILE A 104 -7.09 2.03 1.23
CA ILE A 104 -6.33 1.82 -0.01
C ILE A 104 -6.61 2.99 -0.95
N PHE A 105 -5.58 3.75 -1.32
CA PHE A 105 -5.72 4.90 -2.20
C PHE A 105 -5.49 4.51 -3.66
N ILE A 106 -6.47 4.79 -4.52
CA ILE A 106 -6.35 4.60 -5.97
C ILE A 106 -6.58 5.90 -6.73
N ARG A 107 -5.92 6.05 -7.88
CA ARG A 107 -6.15 7.13 -8.86
C ARG A 107 -6.00 6.59 -10.28
N ALA A 108 -6.53 7.33 -11.24
CA ALA A 108 -6.29 7.05 -12.65
C ALA A 108 -4.83 7.35 -13.04
N GLY A 109 -4.30 6.61 -14.01
CA GLY A 109 -2.94 6.74 -14.53
C GLY A 109 -1.84 6.28 -13.58
N GLN A 110 -2.19 5.42 -12.61
CA GLN A 110 -1.28 4.92 -11.57
C GLN A 110 -0.87 3.46 -11.78
N GLY A 111 -1.52 2.77 -12.73
CA GLY A 111 -1.31 1.36 -13.00
C GLY A 111 -2.44 0.51 -12.43
N PHE A 112 -2.25 -0.82 -12.45
CA PHE A 112 -3.29 -1.79 -12.11
C PHE A 112 -2.88 -2.60 -10.88
N ASP A 113 -3.37 -2.12 -9.73
CA ASP A 113 -3.00 -2.69 -8.44
C ASP A 113 -3.82 -3.94 -8.10
N ARG A 114 -3.29 -4.74 -7.19
CA ARG A 114 -3.96 -5.90 -6.62
C ARG A 114 -3.97 -5.82 -5.10
N VAL A 115 -5.15 -5.90 -4.50
CA VAL A 115 -5.31 -6.14 -3.06
C VAL A 115 -5.61 -7.62 -2.80
N THR A 116 -4.88 -8.22 -1.86
CA THR A 116 -4.89 -9.68 -1.66
C THR A 116 -5.95 -10.20 -0.70
N ASP A 117 -6.37 -9.36 0.25
CA ASP A 117 -7.08 -9.74 1.48
C ASP A 117 -8.11 -8.68 1.90
N PHE A 118 -8.63 -7.91 0.94
CA PHE A 118 -9.61 -6.85 1.17
C PHE A 118 -10.76 -7.33 2.08
N SER A 119 -10.90 -6.70 3.23
CA SER A 119 -11.93 -7.00 4.22
C SER A 119 -13.13 -6.07 4.04
N ASN A 120 -14.20 -6.59 3.47
CA ASN A 120 -15.42 -5.80 3.24
C ASN A 120 -16.02 -5.28 4.56
N GLY A 121 -16.13 -3.95 4.69
CA GLY A 121 -16.66 -3.27 5.87
C GLY A 121 -15.56 -2.52 6.61
N PRO A 122 -14.57 -3.21 7.22
CA PRO A 122 -13.41 -2.55 7.82
C PRO A 122 -12.60 -1.74 6.81
N ASP A 123 -12.36 -2.30 5.61
CA ASP A 123 -11.50 -1.66 4.61
C ASP A 123 -12.29 -0.75 3.68
N LEU A 124 -11.65 0.36 3.30
CA LEU A 124 -12.19 1.36 2.40
C LEU A 124 -11.22 1.66 1.26
N ILE A 125 -11.78 1.89 0.07
CA ILE A 125 -11.06 2.34 -1.11
C ILE A 125 -11.24 3.85 -1.24
N ILE A 126 -10.15 4.60 -1.21
CA ILE A 126 -10.17 6.05 -1.33
C ILE A 126 -9.96 6.45 -2.78
N LEU A 127 -10.95 7.16 -3.34
CA LEU A 127 -10.96 7.56 -4.75
C LEU A 127 -10.29 8.93 -4.93
N GLY A 128 -9.04 8.95 -5.38
CA GLY A 128 -8.33 10.21 -5.62
C GLY A 128 -8.73 10.87 -6.93
N GLY A 129 -9.75 11.73 -6.87
CA GLY A 129 -10.24 12.51 -8.03
C GLY A 129 -11.17 11.74 -8.96
N ILE A 130 -11.66 10.58 -8.54
CA ILE A 130 -12.64 9.74 -9.26
C ILE A 130 -13.94 9.76 -8.46
N ARG A 131 -15.08 9.87 -9.14
CA ARG A 131 -16.39 9.68 -8.50
C ARG A 131 -16.82 8.22 -8.63
N PHE A 132 -17.47 7.68 -7.61
CA PHE A 132 -17.93 6.29 -7.58
C PHE A 132 -18.76 5.91 -8.81
N GLU A 133 -19.61 6.83 -9.30
CA GLU A 133 -20.49 6.59 -10.45
C GLU A 133 -19.74 6.48 -11.79
N GLN A 134 -18.45 6.80 -11.81
CA GLN A 134 -17.59 6.62 -13.00
C GLN A 134 -16.99 5.21 -13.08
N LEU A 135 -17.09 4.42 -12.02
CA LEU A 135 -16.47 3.11 -11.94
C LEU A 135 -17.33 2.03 -12.60
N SER A 136 -16.65 1.13 -13.31
CA SER A 136 -17.19 -0.18 -13.66
C SER A 136 -16.62 -1.21 -12.69
N ILE A 137 -17.51 -1.89 -11.97
CA ILE A 137 -17.16 -2.91 -10.97
C ILE A 137 -17.73 -4.25 -11.44
N GLN A 138 -16.88 -5.22 -11.71
CA GLN A 138 -17.27 -6.50 -12.33
C GLN A 138 -16.65 -7.70 -11.62
N GLN A 139 -17.42 -8.79 -11.53
CA GLN A 139 -16.87 -10.08 -11.13
C GLN A 139 -15.99 -10.64 -12.25
N LEU A 140 -14.79 -11.08 -11.93
CA LEU A 140 -13.90 -11.84 -12.80
C LEU A 140 -13.37 -13.06 -12.06
N ASN A 141 -13.93 -14.23 -12.37
CA ASN A 141 -13.70 -15.47 -11.63
C ASN A 141 -13.99 -15.28 -10.13
N ASN A 142 -13.00 -15.47 -9.25
CA ASN A 142 -13.09 -15.28 -7.81
C ASN A 142 -12.64 -13.88 -7.35
N ASN A 143 -12.51 -12.90 -8.25
CA ASN A 143 -12.01 -11.57 -7.94
C ASN A 143 -12.98 -10.49 -8.40
N VAL A 144 -12.88 -9.30 -7.82
CA VAL A 144 -13.56 -8.10 -8.30
C VAL A 144 -12.55 -7.25 -9.08
N LEU A 145 -12.96 -6.80 -10.27
CA LEU A 145 -12.22 -5.84 -11.09
C LEU A 145 -12.92 -4.48 -11.01
N ILE A 146 -12.16 -3.43 -10.68
CA ILE A 146 -12.61 -2.04 -10.64
C ILE A 146 -11.86 -1.27 -11.73
N SER A 147 -12.61 -0.63 -12.62
CA SER A 147 -12.12 0.08 -13.79
C SER A 147 -12.72 1.46 -13.95
N LEU A 148 -12.02 2.37 -14.62
CA LEU A 148 -12.49 3.69 -15.05
C LEU A 148 -12.42 3.78 -16.58
N GLY A 149 -13.57 3.68 -17.26
CA GLY A 149 -13.58 3.48 -18.70
C GLY A 149 -12.87 2.18 -19.08
N ASP A 150 -11.87 2.26 -19.96
CA ASP A 150 -11.05 1.12 -20.38
C ASP A 150 -9.84 0.86 -19.45
N GLU A 151 -9.55 1.76 -18.51
CA GLU A 151 -8.44 1.64 -17.57
C GLU A 151 -8.82 0.72 -16.41
N ARG A 152 -7.99 -0.30 -16.14
CA ARG A 152 -8.10 -1.14 -14.95
C ARG A 152 -7.35 -0.47 -13.81
N LEU A 153 -8.03 -0.21 -12.70
CA LEU A 153 -7.45 0.48 -11.55
C LEU A 153 -7.05 -0.49 -10.45
N LEU A 154 -7.95 -1.40 -10.09
CA LEU A 154 -7.77 -2.25 -8.93
C LEU A 154 -8.42 -3.62 -9.12
N ARG A 155 -7.71 -4.66 -8.70
CA ARG A 155 -8.27 -6.00 -8.51
C ARG A 155 -8.32 -6.34 -7.03
N LEU A 156 -9.50 -6.70 -6.53
CA LEU A 156 -9.67 -7.28 -5.21
C LEU A 156 -9.71 -8.80 -5.35
N ASN A 157 -8.69 -9.47 -4.82
CA ASN A 157 -8.61 -10.91 -4.89
C ASN A 157 -9.61 -11.58 -3.97
N ASN A 158 -10.09 -12.77 -4.36
CA ASN A 158 -10.97 -13.62 -3.53
C ASN A 158 -12.22 -12.88 -3.01
N THR A 159 -12.66 -11.85 -3.73
CA THR A 159 -13.78 -10.99 -3.36
C THR A 159 -14.94 -11.26 -4.32
N GLN A 160 -16.15 -11.24 -3.78
CA GLN A 160 -17.37 -11.36 -4.57
C GLN A 160 -17.99 -9.98 -4.79
N VAL A 161 -18.42 -9.68 -6.02
CA VAL A 161 -18.86 -8.34 -6.42
C VAL A 161 -20.12 -7.89 -5.68
N GLU A 162 -20.98 -8.83 -5.28
CA GLU A 162 -22.19 -8.53 -4.51
C GLU A 162 -21.91 -8.00 -3.10
N THR A 163 -20.67 -8.15 -2.61
CA THR A 163 -20.26 -7.57 -1.33
C THR A 163 -19.77 -6.14 -1.47
N ILE A 164 -19.55 -5.66 -2.70
CA ILE A 164 -19.01 -4.33 -2.99
C ILE A 164 -20.14 -3.35 -3.33
N SER A 165 -20.13 -2.19 -2.67
CA SER A 165 -21.10 -1.12 -2.84
C SER A 165 -20.45 0.25 -2.69
N ALA A 166 -21.22 1.32 -2.91
CA ALA A 166 -20.76 2.70 -2.70
C ALA A 166 -20.21 2.94 -1.28
N ALA A 167 -20.65 2.18 -0.27
CA ALA A 167 -20.16 2.32 1.10
C ALA A 167 -18.69 1.91 1.28
N ASN A 168 -18.13 1.15 0.34
CA ASN A 168 -16.72 0.77 0.34
C ASN A 168 -15.80 1.86 -0.21
N PHE A 169 -16.36 2.95 -0.72
CA PHE A 169 -15.62 4.00 -1.41
C PHE A 169 -15.79 5.34 -0.70
N VAL A 170 -14.71 6.11 -0.62
CA VAL A 170 -14.67 7.46 -0.01
C VAL A 170 -14.02 8.46 -0.95
#